data_AF-A0A5N5GZU0-F1
#
_entry.id   AF-A0A5N5GZU0-F1
#
_cell.length_a   1.000
_cell.length_b   1.000
_cell.length_c   1.000
_cell.angle_alpha   90.00
_cell.angle_beta   90.00
_cell.angle_gamma   90.00
#
_symmetry.space_group_name_H-M   'P 1'
#
loop_
_entity.id
_entity.type
_entity.pdbx_description
1 polymer ?
#
loop_
_entity_poly.entity_id
_entity_poly.type
_entity_poly.pdbx_seq_one_letter_code
_entity_poly.pdbx_strand_id
1 'polypeptide(L)' 'MNVMALVIAVAAATSVLMLHVEAAKYTVRDELGWTIPPGGAATYEAWAAKHSLVVDDILTFNFAVGESDLALNQGGL' A
#
# COMPACT_ATOMS: atom_id res chain seq x y z
N MET A 1 -30.77 23.56 -26.61
CA MET A 1 -30.25 22.77 -25.48
C MET A 1 -30.85 23.36 -24.21
N ASN A 2 -31.67 22.61 -23.47
CA ASN A 2 -32.26 23.14 -22.23
C ASN A 2 -31.20 23.15 -21.12
N VAL A 3 -31.17 24.18 -20.27
CA VAL A 3 -30.20 24.29 -19.15
C VAL A 3 -30.22 23.04 -18.29
N MET A 4 -31.39 22.45 -18.05
CA MET A 4 -31.51 21.22 -17.27
C MET A 4 -30.88 20.00 -17.97
N ALA A 5 -30.93 19.93 -19.30
CA ALA A 5 -30.25 18.89 -20.06
C ALA A 5 -28.72 19.03 -20.00
N LEU A 6 -28.22 20.27 -19.94
CA LEU A 6 -26.79 20.55 -19.73
C LEU A 6 -26.34 20.11 -18.33
N VAL A 7 -27.13 20.41 -17.29
CA VAL A 7 -26.82 20.02 -15.90
C VAL A 7 -26.78 18.50 -15.75
N ILE A 8 -27.72 17.77 -16.34
CA ILE A 8 -27.74 16.30 -16.30
C ILE A 8 -26.54 15.70 -17.05
N ALA A 9 -26.18 16.26 -18.21
CA ALA A 9 -25.03 15.81 -18.99
C ALA A 9 -23.70 16.01 -18.24
N VAL A 10 -23.54 17.15 -17.56
CA VAL A 10 -22.35 17.43 -16.73
C VAL A 10 -22.31 16.52 -15.50
N ALA A 11 -23.44 16.33 -14.81
CA ALA A 11 -23.51 15.43 -13.65
C ALA A 11 -23.18 13.98 -14.04
N ALA A 12 -23.67 13.49 -15.17
CA ALA A 12 -23.37 12.16 -15.70
C ALA A 12 -21.89 12.03 -16.14
N ALA A 13 -21.26 13.10 -16.65
CA ALA A 13 -19.84 13.08 -16.98
C ALA A 13 -18.95 13.06 -15.73
N THR A 14 -19.38 13.71 -14.63
CA THR A 14 -18.62 13.73 -13.37
C THR A 14 -18.69 12.42 -12.59
N SER A 15 -19.82 11.69 -12.64
CA SER A 15 -19.97 10.42 -11.93
C SER A 15 -19.21 9.25 -12.56
N VAL A 16 -18.76 9.37 -13.81
CA VAL A 16 -17.89 8.39 -14.47
C VAL A 16 -16.45 8.46 -13.97
N LEU A 17 -16.02 9.57 -13.36
CA LEU A 17 -14.65 9.75 -12.86
C LEU A 17 -14.53 9.36 -11.37
N MET A 18 -15.01 8.18 -11.00
CA MET A 18 -14.64 7.55 -9.74
C MET A 18 -13.29 6.86 -9.94
N LEU A 19 -12.19 7.59 -9.75
CA LEU A 19 -10.86 6.99 -9.64
C LEU A 19 -10.83 6.17 -8.35
N HIS A 20 -10.98 4.85 -8.47
CA HIS A 20 -10.78 3.96 -7.33
C HIS A 20 -9.27 3.87 -7.09
N VAL A 21 -8.81 4.35 -5.96
CA VAL A 21 -7.48 3.99 -5.45
C VAL A 21 -7.66 2.65 -4.74
N GLU A 22 -7.19 1.58 -5.38
CA GLU A 22 -7.16 0.27 -4.75
C GLU A 22 -5.97 0.21 -3.80
N ALA A 23 -6.16 -0.45 -2.65
CA ALA A 23 -5.07 -0.73 -1.72
C ALA A 23 -3.95 -1.52 -2.41
N ALA A 24 -2.72 -1.01 -2.31
CA ALA A 24 -1.56 -1.67 -2.90
C ALA A 24 -1.08 -2.82 -2.03
N LYS A 25 -0.45 -3.81 -2.66
CA LYS A 25 0.18 -4.94 -1.98
C LYS A 25 1.68 -4.90 -2.26
N TYR A 26 2.47 -4.88 -1.20
CA TYR A 26 3.92 -4.86 -1.27
C TYR A 26 4.51 -6.07 -0.55
N THR A 27 5.48 -6.74 -1.17
CA THR A 27 6.28 -7.77 -0.49
C THR A 27 7.55 -7.12 0.05
N VAL A 28 7.74 -7.17 1.37
CA VAL A 28 8.90 -6.56 2.00
C VAL A 28 10.18 -7.23 1.51
N ARG A 29 11.10 -6.42 0.97
CA ARG A 29 12.34 -6.86 0.33
C ARG A 29 12.16 -7.80 -0.88
N ASP A 30 10.98 -7.75 -1.51
CA ASP A 30 10.70 -8.46 -2.76
C ASP A 30 11.02 -9.96 -2.64
N GLU A 31 11.85 -10.52 -3.52
CA GLU A 31 12.23 -11.94 -3.51
C GLU A 31 13.23 -12.30 -2.40
N LEU A 32 13.85 -11.31 -1.75
CA LEU A 32 14.87 -11.55 -0.70
C LEU A 32 14.25 -11.88 0.66
N GLY A 33 12.95 -11.61 0.83
CA GLY A 33 12.19 -11.94 2.02
C GLY A 33 12.61 -11.20 3.30
N TRP A 34 11.95 -11.60 4.38
CA TRP A 34 12.13 -11.11 5.73
C TRP A 34 13.16 -11.98 6.48
N THR A 35 14.32 -11.40 6.75
CA THR A 35 15.45 -12.07 7.42
C THR A 35 16.30 -11.03 8.18
N ILE A 36 17.44 -11.42 8.75
CA ILE A 36 18.42 -10.47 9.30
C ILE A 36 19.45 -10.18 8.21
N PRO A 37 19.34 -9.08 7.43
CA PRO A 37 20.31 -8.77 6.40
C PRO A 37 21.65 -8.36 7.02
N PRO A 38 22.78 -8.59 6.32
CA PRO A 38 24.10 -8.14 6.76
C PRO A 38 24.17 -6.61 6.99
N GLY A 39 23.37 -5.84 6.25
CA GLY A 39 23.26 -4.38 6.38
C GLY A 39 22.27 -3.92 7.46
N GLY A 40 21.68 -4.84 8.23
CA GLY A 40 20.74 -4.52 9.31
C GLY A 40 19.54 -3.68 8.87
N ALA A 41 19.07 -2.81 9.78
CA ALA A 41 17.89 -1.97 9.60
C ALA A 41 17.92 -1.09 8.33
N ALA A 42 19.11 -0.60 7.94
CA ALA A 42 19.27 0.25 6.76
C ALA A 42 18.79 -0.42 5.46
N THR A 43 18.81 -1.76 5.39
CA THR A 43 18.29 -2.51 4.24
C THR A 43 16.78 -2.37 4.11
N TYR A 44 16.07 -2.37 5.23
CA TYR A 44 14.61 -2.20 5.28
C TYR A 44 14.21 -0.74 5.08
N GLU A 45 14.98 0.20 5.62
CA GLU A 45 14.80 1.65 5.38
C GLU A 45 14.93 1.98 3.89
N ALA A 46 15.96 1.43 3.23
CA ALA A 46 16.17 1.64 1.79
C ALA A 46 15.06 1.03 0.92
N TRP A 47 14.45 -0.08 1.37
CA TRP A 47 13.28 -0.64 0.69
C TRP A 47 12.04 0.22 0.93
N ALA A 48 11.77 0.63 2.17
CA ALA A 48 10.62 1.45 2.52
C ALA A 48 10.66 2.82 1.81
N ALA A 49 11.84 3.43 1.69
CA ALA A 49 12.02 4.73 1.01
C ALA A 49 11.68 4.71 -0.50
N LYS A 50 11.57 3.53 -1.11
CA LYS A 50 11.17 3.37 -2.52
C LYS A 50 9.66 3.29 -2.73
N HIS A 51 8.88 3.17 -1.65
CA HIS A 51 7.45 2.91 -1.71
C HIS A 51 6.68 4.03 -1.01
N SER A 52 5.52 4.38 -1.56
CA SER A 52 4.57 5.29 -0.93
C SER A 52 3.51 4.45 -0.23
N LEU A 53 3.72 4.14 1.04
CA LEU A 53 2.80 3.33 1.83
C LEU A 53 1.69 4.21 2.41
N VAL A 54 0.45 3.91 2.07
CA VAL A 54 -0.74 4.62 2.55
C VAL A 54 -1.65 3.72 3.37
N VAL A 55 -2.66 4.31 4.00
CA VAL A 55 -3.67 3.54 4.75
C VAL A 55 -4.33 2.52 3.82
N ASP A 56 -4.63 1.34 4.38
CA ASP A 56 -5.19 0.16 3.71
C ASP A 56 -4.22 -0.63 2.81
N ASP A 57 -3.01 -0.14 2.55
CA ASP A 57 -1.98 -0.96 1.89
C ASP A 57 -1.60 -2.19 2.72
N ILE A 58 -1.26 -3.27 2.02
CA ILE A 58 -0.88 -4.55 2.63
C ILE A 58 0.61 -4.79 2.45
N LEU A 59 1.31 -4.97 3.56
CA LEU A 59 2.70 -5.43 3.60
C LEU A 59 2.76 -6.94 3.85
N THR A 60 3.34 -7.67 2.91
CA THR A 60 3.59 -9.11 3.01
C THR A 60 5.02 -9.36 3.46
N PHE A 61 5.18 -10.09 4.57
CA PHE A 61 6.47 -10.48 5.13
C PHE A 61 6.67 -11.99 4.91
N ASN A 62 7.54 -12.36 3.98
CA ASN A 62 7.82 -13.75 3.66
C ASN A 62 9.10 -14.21 4.38
N PHE A 63 9.01 -15.19 5.26
CA PHE A 63 10.14 -15.78 5.98
C PHE A 63 10.00 -17.30 6.06
N ALA A 64 11.12 -18.00 6.23
CA ALA A 64 11.10 -19.44 6.46
C ALA A 64 10.47 -19.76 7.82
N VAL A 65 9.63 -20.80 7.85
CA VAL A 65 8.93 -21.23 9.08
C VAL A 65 9.96 -21.55 10.17
N GLY A 66 9.85 -20.89 11.33
CA GLY A 66 10.72 -21.12 12.49
C GLY A 66 12.00 -20.29 12.53
N GLU A 67 12.32 -19.49 11.51
CA GLU A 67 13.52 -18.63 11.50
C GLU A 67 13.24 -17.19 11.98
N SER A 68 11.98 -16.77 12.01
CA SER A 68 11.60 -15.41 12.39
C SER A 68 10.18 -15.35 12.93
N ASP A 69 9.93 -14.32 13.72
CA ASP A 69 8.61 -13.95 14.23
C ASP A 69 8.35 -12.47 13.89
N LEU A 70 7.07 -12.08 13.82
CA LEU A 70 6.64 -10.71 13.55
C LEU A 70 6.10 -10.09 14.84
N ALA A 71 6.80 -9.09 15.37
CA ALA A 71 6.31 -8.26 16.46
C ALA A 71 5.78 -6.93 15.89
N LEU A 72 4.45 -6.78 15.84
CA LEU A 72 3.81 -5.51 15.52
C LEU A 72 3.53 -4.75 16.82
N ASN A 73 4.25 -3.64 17.06
CA ASN A 73 3.89 -2.76 18.16
C ASN A 73 2.68 -1.91 17.74
N GLN A 74 1.48 -2.34 18.15
CA GLN A 74 0.23 -1.67 17.83
C GLN A 74 0.01 -0.36 18.62
N GLY A 75 0.94 0.06 19.48
CA GLY A 75 0.76 1.22 20.34
C GLY A 75 -0.41 1.00 21.30
N GLY A 76 -0.19 0.23 22.36
CA GLY A 76 -1.20 0.05 23.40
C GLY A 76 -1.61 1.39 24.03
N LEU A 77 -2.93 1.62 24.12
CA LEU A 77 -3.53 2.44 25.17
C LEU A 77 -3.60 1.62 26.46
#